data_AF-A0A238XPH6-F1
#
_entry.id   AF-A0A238XPH6-F1
#
_cell.length_a   1.000
_cell.length_b   1.000
_cell.length_c   1.000
_cell.angle_alpha   90.00
_cell.angle_beta   90.00
_cell.angle_gamma   90.00
#
_symmetry.space_group_name_H-M   'P 1'
#
loop_
_entity.id
_entity.type
_entity.pdbx_description
1 polymer ?
#
loop_
_entity_poly.entity_id
_entity_poly.type
_entity_poly.pdbx_seq_one_letter_code
_entity_poly.pdbx_strand_id
1 'polypeptide(L)'
;MKYIKLNLLFLLFCQIGISQTNVIDGLMIEGEKAYLDNNFLLAKEIYTKVTNLDSENKNGWYNLAGSELKLEENENACEHFYQAYLLNDGEALKLIKYNCPDFRNGSIMSINDVDEKPKFIYKKEEYLLIIDNSLNPKFSSLLMGRLKFSTIMSKYKGQASVQLQINNLNDLDVKILRVSGNQKEAEKIKKEILSVFKNLVTYVSAKNKGVNVDLWEKWSLTLNFLMVPYK
;
A
#
# COMPACT_ATOMS: atom_id res chain seq x y z
N MET A 1 57.66 -0.95 -21.60
CA MET A 1 57.28 -2.33 -21.25
C MET A 1 56.71 -2.36 -19.84
N LYS A 2 55.37 -2.29 -19.69
CA LYS A 2 54.55 -3.07 -18.74
C LYS A 2 53.08 -2.63 -18.84
N TYR A 3 52.23 -3.64 -18.91
CA TYR A 3 50.78 -3.63 -19.13
C TYR A 3 50.00 -3.23 -17.87
N ILE A 4 48.94 -2.40 -17.99
CA ILE A 4 47.48 -2.71 -17.92
C ILE A 4 47.02 -3.55 -16.70
N LYS A 5 46.09 -3.03 -15.87
CA LYS A 5 44.68 -3.52 -15.76
C LYS A 5 43.90 -3.07 -14.50
N LEU A 6 42.71 -2.51 -14.80
CA LEU A 6 41.41 -2.80 -14.18
C LEU A 6 41.05 -2.15 -12.83
N ASN A 7 40.15 -1.17 -12.90
CA ASN A 7 38.89 -1.17 -12.15
C ASN A 7 38.00 -0.03 -12.65
N LEU A 8 37.43 -0.20 -13.84
CA LEU A 8 36.35 0.65 -14.35
C LEU A 8 35.15 -0.25 -14.67
N LEU A 9 34.49 -0.75 -13.63
CA LEU A 9 33.27 -1.55 -13.76
C LEU A 9 32.27 -1.12 -12.68
N PHE A 10 31.82 0.13 -12.74
CA PHE A 10 30.77 0.61 -11.83
C PHE A 10 29.92 1.74 -12.43
N LEU A 11 29.55 1.67 -13.72
CA LEU A 11 28.67 2.65 -14.38
C LEU A 11 27.67 2.02 -15.39
N LEU A 12 27.21 0.78 -15.16
CA LEU A 12 26.21 0.14 -16.06
C LEU A 12 24.82 -0.07 -15.44
N PHE A 13 24.60 0.27 -14.17
CA PHE A 13 23.29 0.03 -13.54
C PHE A 13 22.29 1.20 -13.64
N CYS A 14 22.73 2.41 -14.00
CA CYS A 14 21.82 3.56 -14.12
C CYS A 14 21.09 3.63 -15.49
N GLN A 15 21.59 2.97 -16.53
CA GLN A 15 20.97 3.04 -17.86
C GLN A 15 19.77 2.11 -18.03
N ILE A 16 19.67 1.06 -17.19
CA ILE A 16 18.59 0.07 -17.28
C ILE A 16 17.24 0.69 -16.88
N GLY A 17 17.21 1.51 -15.82
CA GLY A 17 15.98 2.14 -15.35
C GLY A 17 15.37 3.13 -16.34
N ILE A 18 16.18 4.00 -16.95
CA ILE A 18 15.69 5.02 -17.90
C ILE A 18 15.17 4.38 -19.19
N SER A 19 15.81 3.31 -19.65
CA SER A 19 15.38 2.59 -20.85
C SER A 19 14.06 1.86 -20.65
N GLN A 20 13.80 1.32 -19.44
CA GLN A 20 12.57 0.58 -19.15
C GLN A 20 11.35 1.51 -19.05
N THR A 21 11.49 2.70 -18.48
CA THR A 21 10.40 3.69 -18.40
C THR A 21 9.89 4.07 -19.79
N ASN A 22 10.79 4.35 -20.74
CA ASN A 22 10.38 4.70 -22.11
C ASN A 22 9.63 3.56 -22.83
N VAL A 23 9.99 2.31 -22.55
CA VAL A 23 9.31 1.13 -23.12
C VAL A 23 7.91 0.98 -22.51
N ILE A 24 7.78 1.13 -21.19
CA ILE A 24 6.49 1.03 -20.50
C ILE A 24 5.53 2.13 -20.99
N ASP A 25 6.00 3.37 -21.10
CA ASP A 25 5.18 4.49 -21.58
C ASP A 25 4.69 4.24 -23.02
N GLY A 26 5.56 3.72 -23.89
CA GLY A 26 5.18 3.32 -25.25
C GLY A 26 4.10 2.24 -25.27
N LEU A 27 4.28 1.18 -24.48
CA LEU A 27 3.29 0.11 -24.34
C LEU A 27 1.96 0.62 -23.79
N MET A 28 1.97 1.54 -22.82
CA MET A 28 0.74 2.10 -22.27
C MET A 28 -0.07 2.87 -23.34
N ILE A 29 0.60 3.66 -24.19
CA ILE A 29 -0.03 4.38 -25.31
C ILE A 29 -0.61 3.40 -26.34
N GLU A 30 0.16 2.37 -26.71
CA GLU A 30 -0.29 1.35 -27.66
C GLU A 30 -1.50 0.57 -27.13
N GLY A 31 -1.47 0.20 -25.85
CA GLY A 31 -2.56 -0.48 -25.17
C GLY A 31 -3.83 0.38 -25.12
N GLU A 32 -3.68 1.67 -24.82
CA GLU A 32 -4.82 2.60 -24.77
C GLU A 32 -5.44 2.78 -26.15
N LYS A 33 -4.61 2.90 -27.19
CA LYS A 33 -5.08 2.93 -28.58
C LYS A 33 -5.85 1.65 -28.93
N ALA A 34 -5.30 0.47 -28.63
CA ALA A 34 -5.97 -0.80 -28.90
C ALA A 34 -7.32 -0.89 -28.17
N TYR A 35 -7.39 -0.42 -26.92
CA TYR A 35 -8.62 -0.38 -26.14
C TYR A 35 -9.67 0.56 -26.76
N LEU A 36 -9.27 1.77 -27.18
CA LEU A 36 -10.15 2.75 -27.84
C LEU A 36 -10.66 2.24 -29.20
N ASP A 37 -9.85 1.47 -29.92
CA ASP A 37 -10.23 0.81 -31.17
C ASP A 37 -11.12 -0.44 -30.93
N ASN A 38 -11.54 -0.71 -29.69
CA ASN A 38 -12.27 -1.90 -29.24
C ASN A 38 -11.55 -3.24 -29.50
N ASN A 39 -10.23 -3.21 -29.70
CA ASN A 39 -9.41 -4.40 -29.81
C ASN A 39 -8.94 -4.84 -28.41
N PHE A 40 -9.87 -5.32 -27.60
CA PHE A 40 -9.62 -5.65 -26.20
C PHE A 40 -8.65 -6.82 -26.00
N LEU A 41 -8.59 -7.76 -26.95
CA LEU A 41 -7.59 -8.84 -26.93
C LEU A 41 -6.16 -8.30 -27.06
N LEU A 42 -5.93 -7.38 -28.00
CA LEU A 42 -4.63 -6.74 -28.16
C LEU A 42 -4.29 -5.85 -26.96
N ALA A 43 -5.27 -5.06 -26.47
CA ALA A 43 -5.09 -4.24 -25.28
C ALA A 43 -4.67 -5.10 -24.07
N LYS A 44 -5.36 -6.23 -23.84
CA LYS A 44 -5.01 -7.20 -22.79
C LYS A 44 -3.58 -7.72 -22.94
N GLU A 45 -3.16 -8.12 -24.15
CA GLU A 45 -1.79 -8.60 -24.40
C GLU A 45 -0.75 -7.52 -24.06
N ILE A 46 -0.99 -6.28 -24.48
CA ILE A 46 -0.09 -5.16 -24.24
C ILE A 46 -0.01 -4.83 -22.75
N TYR A 47 -1.13 -4.71 -22.05
CA TYR A 47 -1.11 -4.43 -20.61
C TYR A 47 -0.55 -5.58 -19.79
N THR A 48 -0.68 -6.83 -20.23
CA THR A 48 0.03 -7.97 -19.63
C THR A 48 1.55 -7.81 -19.74
N LYS A 49 2.06 -7.29 -20.86
CA LYS A 49 3.50 -6.98 -21.00
C LYS A 49 3.91 -5.86 -20.03
N VAL A 50 3.08 -4.83 -19.87
CA VAL A 50 3.34 -3.74 -18.91
C VAL A 50 3.47 -4.28 -17.50
N THR A 51 2.53 -5.09 -17.03
CA THR A 51 2.53 -5.60 -15.65
C THR A 51 3.64 -6.63 -15.39
N ASN A 52 4.07 -7.35 -16.43
CA ASN A 52 5.25 -8.23 -16.36
C ASN A 52 6.57 -7.45 -16.30
N LEU A 53 6.67 -6.31 -16.99
CA LEU A 53 7.86 -5.46 -16.97
C LEU A 53 7.94 -4.62 -15.69
N ASP A 54 6.80 -4.16 -15.19
CA ASP A 54 6.67 -3.37 -13.98
C ASP A 54 5.42 -3.78 -13.20
N SER A 55 5.63 -4.67 -12.23
CA SER A 55 4.57 -5.16 -11.34
C SER A 55 4.05 -4.09 -10.36
N GLU A 56 4.73 -2.96 -10.20
CA GLU A 56 4.27 -1.82 -9.39
C GLU A 56 3.49 -0.79 -10.21
N ASN A 57 3.30 -1.01 -11.52
CA ASN A 57 2.52 -0.12 -12.38
C ASN A 57 1.01 -0.30 -12.17
N LYS A 58 0.44 0.49 -11.26
CA LYS A 58 -1.00 0.45 -10.95
C LYS A 58 -1.91 0.67 -12.16
N ASN A 59 -1.51 1.53 -13.10
CA ASN A 59 -2.31 1.85 -14.28
C ASN A 59 -2.31 0.68 -15.28
N GLY A 60 -1.17 -0.02 -15.40
CA GLY A 60 -1.06 -1.25 -16.17
C GLY A 60 -2.03 -2.33 -15.66
N TRP A 61 -2.05 -2.56 -14.35
CA TRP A 61 -3.01 -3.49 -13.73
C TRP A 61 -4.47 -3.07 -13.93
N TYR A 62 -4.78 -1.78 -13.72
CA TYR A 62 -6.13 -1.26 -13.90
C TYR A 62 -6.62 -1.43 -15.35
N ASN A 63 -5.78 -1.09 -16.33
CA ASN A 63 -6.15 -1.17 -17.74
C ASN A 63 -6.21 -2.62 -18.25
N LEU A 64 -5.36 -3.51 -17.72
CA LEU A 64 -5.45 -4.95 -17.96
C LEU A 64 -6.82 -5.48 -17.51
N ALA A 65 -7.20 -5.18 -16.26
CA ALA A 65 -8.48 -5.56 -15.70
C ALA A 65 -9.67 -5.00 -16.49
N GLY A 66 -9.59 -3.73 -16.93
CA GLY A 66 -10.60 -3.13 -17.79
C GLY A 66 -10.75 -3.86 -19.14
N SER A 67 -9.64 -4.30 -19.73
CA SER A 67 -9.65 -5.08 -20.98
C SER A 67 -10.28 -6.45 -20.79
N GLU A 68 -9.95 -7.15 -19.69
CA GLU A 68 -10.54 -8.44 -19.32
C GLU A 68 -12.04 -8.34 -19.04
N LEU A 69 -12.48 -7.27 -18.37
CA LEU A 69 -13.90 -7.02 -18.15
C LEU A 69 -14.66 -6.83 -19.47
N LYS A 70 -14.06 -6.16 -20.46
CA LYS A 70 -14.63 -6.04 -21.82
C LYS A 70 -14.66 -7.35 -22.59
N LEU A 71 -13.84 -8.31 -22.20
CA LEU A 71 -13.80 -9.68 -22.73
C LEU A 71 -14.65 -10.66 -21.90
N GLU A 72 -15.42 -10.17 -20.93
CA GLU A 72 -16.25 -10.98 -20.01
C GLU A 72 -15.45 -11.94 -19.12
N GLU A 73 -14.14 -11.69 -18.96
CA GLU A 73 -13.25 -12.45 -18.09
C GLU A 73 -13.30 -11.90 -16.64
N ASN A 74 -14.48 -11.93 -16.04
CA ASN A 74 -14.76 -11.23 -14.78
C ASN A 74 -13.80 -11.63 -13.63
N GLU A 75 -13.51 -12.92 -13.45
CA GLU A 75 -12.63 -13.37 -12.35
C GLU A 75 -11.21 -12.78 -12.46
N ASN A 76 -10.63 -12.79 -13.66
CA ASN A 76 -9.32 -12.19 -13.92
C ASN A 76 -9.35 -10.69 -13.69
N ALA A 77 -10.38 -10.01 -14.22
CA ALA A 77 -10.56 -8.58 -14.04
C ALA A 77 -10.63 -8.20 -12.55
N CYS A 78 -11.36 -8.96 -11.73
CA CYS A 78 -11.46 -8.71 -10.29
C CYS A 78 -10.09 -8.83 -9.59
N GLU A 79 -9.30 -9.86 -9.90
CA GLU A 79 -7.96 -10.03 -9.30
C GLU A 79 -6.99 -8.94 -9.78
N HIS A 80 -7.04 -8.52 -11.04
CA HIS A 80 -6.16 -7.45 -11.54
C HIS A 80 -6.57 -6.05 -11.07
N PHE A 81 -7.88 -5.77 -10.92
CA PHE A 81 -8.31 -4.57 -10.19
C PHE A 81 -7.85 -4.61 -8.74
N TYR A 82 -7.86 -5.79 -8.10
CA TYR A 82 -7.35 -5.94 -6.75
C TYR A 82 -5.85 -5.62 -6.66
N GLN A 83 -5.04 -6.06 -7.63
CA GLN A 83 -3.62 -5.66 -7.72
C GLN A 83 -3.46 -4.13 -7.83
N ALA A 84 -4.24 -3.46 -8.71
CA ALA A 84 -4.21 -2.01 -8.83
C ALA A 84 -4.60 -1.31 -7.51
N TYR A 85 -5.62 -1.83 -6.81
CA TYR A 85 -6.03 -1.34 -5.50
C TYR A 85 -4.93 -1.50 -4.42
N LEU A 86 -4.22 -2.62 -4.39
CA LEU A 86 -3.07 -2.82 -3.49
C LEU A 86 -1.96 -1.79 -3.73
N LEU A 87 -1.84 -1.30 -4.96
CA LEU A 87 -0.94 -0.23 -5.39
C LEU A 87 -1.54 1.19 -5.21
N ASN A 88 -2.60 1.31 -4.41
CA ASN A 88 -3.31 2.55 -4.07
C ASN A 88 -4.12 3.18 -5.22
N ASP A 89 -4.68 2.37 -6.13
CA ASP A 89 -5.73 2.83 -7.03
C ASP A 89 -7.12 2.73 -6.36
N GLY A 90 -7.67 3.87 -5.94
CA GLY A 90 -8.98 3.92 -5.29
C GLY A 90 -10.16 3.72 -6.25
N GLU A 91 -9.98 3.96 -7.56
CA GLU A 91 -11.03 3.73 -8.56
C GLU A 91 -11.21 2.24 -8.82
N ALA A 92 -10.12 1.47 -8.80
CA ALA A 92 -10.17 0.01 -8.90
C ALA A 92 -11.11 -0.62 -7.85
N LEU A 93 -11.09 -0.12 -6.61
CA LEU A 93 -11.98 -0.60 -5.55
C LEU A 93 -13.47 -0.43 -5.90
N LYS A 94 -13.85 0.68 -6.54
CA LYS A 94 -15.24 0.90 -6.96
C LYS A 94 -15.66 -0.13 -7.99
N LEU A 95 -14.77 -0.46 -8.92
CA LEU A 95 -15.02 -1.46 -9.95
C LEU A 95 -15.09 -2.88 -9.38
N ILE A 96 -14.27 -3.23 -8.38
CA ILE A 96 -14.39 -4.51 -7.67
C ILE A 96 -15.75 -4.60 -6.98
N LYS A 97 -16.15 -3.59 -6.20
CA LYS A 97 -17.44 -3.61 -5.48
C LYS A 97 -18.64 -3.73 -6.44
N TYR A 98 -18.55 -3.14 -7.63
CA TYR A 98 -19.62 -3.18 -8.61
C TYR A 98 -19.68 -4.49 -9.42
N ASN A 99 -18.53 -4.98 -9.90
CA ASN A 99 -18.47 -6.13 -10.81
C ASN A 99 -18.22 -7.46 -10.07
N CYS A 100 -17.74 -7.42 -8.83
CA CYS A 100 -17.24 -8.56 -8.08
C CYS A 100 -17.81 -8.59 -6.64
N PRO A 101 -19.14 -8.66 -6.45
CA PRO A 101 -19.76 -8.56 -5.12
C PRO A 101 -19.30 -9.66 -4.15
N ASP A 102 -18.94 -10.84 -4.67
CA ASP A 102 -18.45 -11.98 -3.88
C ASP A 102 -16.92 -12.16 -3.98
N PHE A 103 -16.17 -11.09 -4.27
CA PHE A 103 -14.72 -11.18 -4.43
C PHE A 103 -14.05 -11.89 -3.24
N ARG A 104 -13.28 -12.94 -3.55
CA ARG A 104 -12.64 -13.85 -2.57
C ARG A 104 -13.61 -14.38 -1.50
N ASN A 105 -14.81 -14.75 -1.92
CA ASN A 105 -15.87 -15.32 -1.08
C ASN A 105 -16.20 -14.45 0.15
N GLY A 106 -16.06 -13.13 0.02
CA GLY A 106 -16.31 -12.18 1.12
C GLY A 106 -15.24 -12.18 2.21
N SER A 107 -14.04 -12.72 1.94
CA SER A 107 -12.92 -12.62 2.88
C SER A 107 -12.34 -11.20 3.00
N ILE A 108 -12.71 -10.29 2.09
CA ILE A 108 -12.40 -8.86 2.14
C ILE A 108 -13.72 -8.07 2.09
N MET A 109 -13.97 -7.21 3.07
CA MET A 109 -15.24 -6.51 3.22
C MET A 109 -15.07 -5.01 3.50
N SER A 110 -16.14 -4.22 3.36
CA SER A 110 -16.12 -2.84 3.84
C SER A 110 -16.30 -2.84 5.36
N ILE A 111 -15.70 -1.87 6.05
CA ILE A 111 -15.89 -1.66 7.49
C ILE A 111 -17.37 -1.44 7.90
N ASN A 112 -18.22 -1.09 6.95
CA ASN A 112 -19.66 -0.92 7.18
C ASN A 112 -20.46 -2.23 7.01
N ASP A 113 -19.85 -3.25 6.40
CA ASP A 113 -20.50 -4.53 6.07
C ASP A 113 -20.08 -5.66 7.03
N VAL A 114 -19.29 -5.34 8.07
CA VAL A 114 -18.82 -6.29 9.08
C VAL A 114 -19.65 -6.22 10.37
N ASP A 115 -19.87 -7.36 11.00
CA ASP A 115 -20.58 -7.47 12.28
C ASP A 115 -19.78 -6.86 13.43
N GLU A 116 -18.45 -7.09 13.43
CA GLU A 116 -17.53 -6.53 14.41
C GLU A 116 -16.45 -5.69 13.71
N LYS A 117 -16.34 -4.42 14.12
CA LYS A 117 -15.31 -3.50 13.65
C LYS A 117 -13.93 -3.82 14.25
N PRO A 118 -12.83 -3.42 13.58
CA PRO A 118 -11.48 -3.65 14.09
C PRO A 118 -11.26 -2.94 15.43
N LYS A 119 -10.51 -3.59 16.33
CA LYS A 119 -10.25 -3.11 17.70
C LYS A 119 -8.74 -3.13 18.01
N PHE A 120 -8.39 -2.50 19.10
CA PHE A 120 -7.11 -2.70 19.77
C PHE A 120 -7.32 -2.90 21.27
N ILE A 121 -6.43 -3.70 21.88
CA ILE A 121 -6.42 -3.98 23.31
C ILE A 121 -5.25 -3.23 23.93
N TYR A 122 -5.54 -2.40 24.93
CA TYR A 122 -4.52 -1.70 25.71
C TYR A 122 -4.85 -1.83 27.20
N LYS A 123 -3.88 -2.33 27.99
CA LYS A 123 -4.06 -2.57 29.45
C LYS A 123 -5.29 -3.42 29.78
N LYS A 124 -5.56 -4.46 28.99
CA LYS A 124 -6.71 -5.39 29.11
C LYS A 124 -8.09 -4.78 28.81
N GLU A 125 -8.13 -3.54 28.33
CA GLU A 125 -9.37 -2.91 27.85
C GLU A 125 -9.39 -2.90 26.33
N GLU A 126 -10.56 -3.17 25.75
CA GLU A 126 -10.79 -3.14 24.30
C GLU A 126 -11.30 -1.77 23.86
N TYR A 127 -10.81 -1.31 22.72
CA TYR A 127 -11.26 -0.07 22.08
C TYR A 127 -11.42 -0.29 20.58
N LEU A 128 -12.43 0.31 19.97
CA LEU A 128 -12.52 0.36 18.51
C LEU A 128 -11.30 1.08 17.95
N LEU A 129 -10.71 0.56 16.86
CA LEU A 129 -9.64 1.27 16.17
C LEU A 129 -10.17 2.53 15.48
N ILE A 130 -11.41 2.49 14.98
CA ILE A 130 -12.05 3.55 14.20
C ILE A 130 -13.33 4.02 14.87
N ILE A 131 -13.48 5.34 15.00
CA ILE A 131 -14.66 6.05 15.49
C ILE A 131 -14.98 7.14 14.46
N ASP A 132 -16.22 7.21 13.99
CA ASP A 132 -16.68 8.22 13.02
C ASP A 132 -15.74 8.38 11.80
N ASN A 133 -15.37 7.25 11.19
CA ASN A 133 -14.45 7.15 10.04
C ASN A 133 -13.02 7.69 10.30
N SER A 134 -12.65 7.92 11.55
CA SER A 134 -11.33 8.41 11.96
C SER A 134 -10.66 7.45 12.93
N LEU A 135 -9.32 7.48 13.00
CA LEU A 135 -8.59 6.74 14.02
C LEU A 135 -9.01 7.18 15.42
N ASN A 136 -9.21 6.21 16.30
CA ASN A 136 -9.57 6.45 17.68
C ASN A 136 -8.56 7.40 18.34
N PRO A 137 -8.99 8.54 18.92
CA PRO A 137 -8.09 9.50 19.54
C PRO A 137 -7.19 8.90 20.61
N LYS A 138 -7.66 7.87 21.34
CA LYS A 138 -6.87 7.14 22.33
C LYS A 138 -5.70 6.41 21.68
N PHE A 139 -5.92 5.73 20.55
CA PHE A 139 -4.85 5.08 19.79
C PHE A 139 -3.82 6.10 19.32
N SER A 140 -4.27 7.20 18.71
CA SER A 140 -3.41 8.29 18.25
C SER A 140 -2.58 8.90 19.39
N SER A 141 -3.18 9.12 20.56
CA SER A 141 -2.50 9.64 21.75
C SER A 141 -1.42 8.67 22.26
N LEU A 142 -1.73 7.37 22.37
CA LEU A 142 -0.76 6.34 22.77
C LEU A 142 0.43 6.30 21.80
N LEU A 143 0.14 6.30 20.50
CA LEU A 143 1.14 6.30 19.45
C LEU A 143 2.05 7.53 19.52
N MET A 144 1.48 8.73 19.60
CA MET A 144 2.26 9.97 19.73
C MET A 144 3.10 9.98 21.01
N GLY A 145 2.54 9.50 22.12
CA GLY A 145 3.25 9.37 23.38
C GLY A 145 4.48 8.46 23.23
N ARG A 146 4.31 7.28 22.63
CA ARG A 146 5.41 6.32 22.44
C ARG A 146 6.48 6.84 21.49
N LEU A 147 6.09 7.47 20.38
CA LEU A 147 7.02 8.06 19.42
C LEU A 147 7.79 9.24 20.02
N LYS A 148 7.16 10.08 20.83
CA LYS A 148 7.82 11.22 21.49
C LYS A 148 9.00 10.79 22.37
N PHE A 149 8.88 9.64 23.05
CA PHE A 149 9.91 9.09 23.92
C PHE A 149 10.88 8.14 23.19
N SER A 150 10.74 7.96 21.88
CA SER A 150 11.71 7.20 21.10
C SER A 150 13.06 7.94 21.05
N THR A 151 14.14 7.20 21.30
CA THR A 151 15.51 7.71 21.20
C THR A 151 15.91 8.08 19.77
N ILE A 152 15.22 7.53 18.76
CA ILE A 152 15.43 7.85 17.35
C ILE A 152 14.58 9.06 16.98
N MET A 153 13.26 9.01 17.24
CA MET A 153 12.35 10.07 16.79
C MET A 153 12.63 11.42 17.46
N SER A 154 13.10 11.42 18.71
CA SER A 154 13.46 12.65 19.46
C SER A 154 14.67 13.40 18.88
N LYS A 155 15.51 12.74 18.07
CA LYS A 155 16.72 13.33 17.49
C LYS A 155 16.47 14.08 16.19
N TYR A 156 15.32 13.87 15.55
CA TYR A 156 15.06 14.37 14.21
C TYR A 156 13.83 15.28 14.20
N LYS A 157 13.81 16.20 13.23
CA LYS A 157 12.63 17.00 12.91
C LYS A 157 12.11 16.58 11.54
N GLY A 158 10.83 16.29 11.45
CA GLY A 158 10.21 15.89 10.19
C GLY A 158 8.77 15.43 10.37
N GLN A 159 8.25 14.88 9.27
CA GLN A 159 6.96 14.22 9.25
C GLN A 159 7.07 12.88 8.52
N ALA A 160 6.23 11.91 8.91
CA ALA A 160 6.04 10.67 8.19
C ALA A 160 4.57 10.48 7.85
N SER A 161 4.28 10.18 6.59
CA SER A 161 2.94 9.77 6.14
C SER A 161 2.86 8.26 6.20
N VAL A 162 1.92 7.75 6.98
CA VAL A 162 1.76 6.32 7.25
C VAL A 162 0.34 5.91 6.87
N GLN A 163 0.22 4.77 6.21
CA GLN A 163 -1.04 4.09 5.95
C GLN A 163 -1.04 2.78 6.76
N LEU A 164 -2.16 2.44 7.37
CA LEU A 164 -2.29 1.23 8.17
C LEU A 164 -3.63 0.52 7.97
N GLN A 165 -3.63 -0.77 8.26
CA GLN A 165 -4.79 -1.66 8.26
C GLN A 165 -4.55 -2.82 9.25
N ILE A 166 -5.61 -3.35 9.87
CA ILE A 166 -5.54 -4.64 10.58
C ILE A 166 -6.02 -5.72 9.60
N ASN A 167 -5.23 -6.77 9.43
CA ASN A 167 -5.58 -7.91 8.58
C ASN A 167 -6.33 -9.01 9.33
N ASN A 168 -6.82 -10.01 8.61
CA ASN A 168 -7.57 -11.15 9.15
C ASN A 168 -6.77 -12.03 10.14
N LEU A 169 -5.44 -11.85 10.25
CA LEU A 169 -4.59 -12.56 11.21
C LEU A 169 -4.45 -11.83 12.55
N ASN A 170 -5.18 -10.72 12.74
CA ASN A 170 -5.03 -9.80 13.88
C ASN A 170 -3.67 -9.08 13.91
N ASP A 171 -3.00 -8.95 12.77
CA ASP A 171 -1.76 -8.19 12.64
C ASP A 171 -2.03 -6.81 12.03
N LEU A 172 -1.16 -5.85 12.37
CA LEU A 172 -1.20 -4.50 11.79
C LEU A 172 -0.24 -4.41 10.60
N ASP A 173 -0.80 -4.21 9.42
CA ASP A 173 -0.04 -3.85 8.22
C ASP A 173 0.21 -2.35 8.20
N VAL A 174 1.47 -1.95 8.08
CA VAL A 174 1.89 -0.55 8.11
C VAL A 174 2.76 -0.23 6.90
N LYS A 175 2.32 0.71 6.07
CA LYS A 175 3.06 1.22 4.92
C LYS A 175 3.48 2.66 5.16
N ILE A 176 4.79 2.92 5.17
CA ILE A 176 5.32 4.28 5.27
C ILE A 176 5.46 4.85 3.87
N LEU A 177 4.55 5.77 3.52
CA LEU A 177 4.46 6.36 2.18
C LEU A 177 5.57 7.38 1.94
N ARG A 178 5.90 8.17 2.97
CA ARG A 178 6.92 9.23 2.89
C ARG A 178 7.51 9.53 4.25
N VAL A 179 8.80 9.83 4.28
CA VAL A 179 9.48 10.47 5.41
C VAL A 179 10.11 11.76 4.91
N SER A 180 9.82 12.88 5.56
CA SER A 180 10.46 14.17 5.28
C SER A 180 11.46 14.54 6.38
N GLY A 181 12.26 15.57 6.13
CA GLY A 181 13.35 15.99 7.02
C GLY A 181 14.66 15.32 6.63
N ASN A 182 15.36 14.70 7.58
CA ASN A 182 16.68 14.12 7.35
C ASN A 182 16.60 12.82 6.54
N GLN A 183 16.79 12.93 5.21
CA GLN A 183 16.73 11.80 4.29
C GLN A 183 17.81 10.74 4.55
N LYS A 184 18.97 11.12 5.11
CA LYS A 184 20.04 10.15 5.45
C LYS A 184 19.61 9.16 6.53
N GLU A 185 18.63 9.54 7.34
CA GLU A 185 18.15 8.77 8.49
C GLU A 185 16.74 8.22 8.27
N ALA A 186 16.17 8.39 7.06
CA ALA A 186 14.81 7.99 6.73
C ALA A 186 14.56 6.49 7.02
N GLU A 187 15.52 5.62 6.69
CA GLU A 187 15.38 4.18 6.96
C GLU A 187 15.39 3.83 8.45
N LYS A 188 16.17 4.55 9.26
CA LYS A 188 16.14 4.36 10.73
C LYS A 188 14.82 4.85 11.31
N ILE A 189 14.33 5.99 10.85
CA ILE A 189 13.01 6.53 11.22
C ILE A 189 11.90 5.55 10.84
N LYS A 190 11.93 4.98 9.63
CA LYS A 190 10.96 3.98 9.17
C LYS A 190 10.93 2.77 10.09
N LYS A 191 12.10 2.18 10.38
CA LYS A 191 12.22 1.02 11.27
C LYS A 191 11.68 1.31 12.68
N GLU A 192 11.97 2.49 13.21
CA GLU A 192 11.46 2.90 14.51
C GLU A 192 9.94 3.04 14.52
N ILE A 193 9.36 3.70 13.51
CA ILE A 193 7.91 3.84 13.37
C ILE A 193 7.26 2.44 13.34
N LEU A 194 7.75 1.55 12.48
CA LEU A 194 7.24 0.18 12.37
C LEU A 194 7.34 -0.59 13.70
N SER A 195 8.48 -0.48 14.39
CA SER A 195 8.69 -1.09 15.70
C SER A 195 7.70 -0.57 16.75
N VAL A 196 7.45 0.74 16.78
CA VAL A 196 6.48 1.34 17.69
C VAL A 196 5.07 0.82 17.40
N PHE A 197 4.62 0.85 16.14
CA PHE A 197 3.32 0.32 15.76
C PHE A 197 3.15 -1.15 16.17
N LYS A 198 4.12 -2.01 15.86
CA LYS A 198 4.07 -3.43 16.17
C LYS A 198 3.91 -3.72 17.68
N ASN A 199 4.51 -2.89 18.53
CA ASN A 199 4.58 -3.13 19.97
C ASN A 199 3.64 -2.23 20.79
N LEU A 200 2.81 -1.41 20.15
CA LEU A 200 2.01 -0.39 20.86
C LEU A 200 0.85 -1.01 21.65
N VAL A 201 0.12 -1.92 21.01
CA VAL A 201 -1.14 -2.54 21.47
C VAL A 201 -1.27 -3.91 20.82
N THR A 202 -2.19 -4.74 21.32
CA THR A 202 -2.63 -5.93 20.60
C THR A 202 -3.75 -5.54 19.64
N TYR A 203 -3.65 -5.94 18.38
CA TYR A 203 -4.64 -5.66 17.35
C TYR A 203 -5.67 -6.78 17.29
N VAL A 204 -6.90 -6.45 16.90
CA VAL A 204 -7.98 -7.41 16.69
C VAL A 204 -8.66 -7.05 15.38
N SER A 205 -8.75 -8.02 14.47
CA SER A 205 -9.32 -7.82 13.14
C SER A 205 -10.82 -7.51 13.20
N ALA A 206 -11.36 -7.04 12.08
CA ALA A 206 -12.79 -7.08 11.88
C ALA A 206 -13.29 -8.54 11.80
N LYS A 207 -14.57 -8.75 12.09
CA LYS A 207 -15.23 -10.04 11.92
C LYS A 207 -16.55 -9.92 11.21
N ASN A 208 -16.84 -10.90 10.38
CA ASN A 208 -18.15 -11.14 9.79
C ASN A 208 -18.55 -12.59 10.07
N LYS A 209 -19.75 -12.81 10.61
CA LYS A 209 -20.24 -14.14 11.02
C LYS A 209 -19.27 -14.91 11.91
N GLY A 210 -18.55 -14.20 12.78
CA GLY A 210 -17.56 -14.76 13.70
C GLY A 210 -16.20 -15.13 13.09
N VAL A 211 -16.00 -14.91 11.78
CA VAL A 211 -14.73 -15.16 11.09
C VAL A 211 -13.99 -13.85 10.88
N ASN A 212 -12.68 -13.86 11.07
CA ASN A 212 -11.83 -12.72 10.80
C ASN A 212 -11.78 -12.40 9.30
N VAL A 213 -11.93 -11.14 8.94
CA VAL A 213 -11.91 -10.68 7.53
C VAL A 213 -10.93 -9.53 7.34
N ASP A 214 -10.40 -9.40 6.12
CA ASP A 214 -9.68 -8.21 5.70
C ASP A 214 -10.68 -7.09 5.37
N LEU A 215 -10.19 -5.85 5.38
CA LEU A 215 -10.98 -4.67 5.06
C LEU A 215 -10.49 -3.98 3.78
N TRP A 216 -11.42 -3.36 3.07
CA TRP A 216 -11.11 -2.46 1.95
C TRP A 216 -10.55 -1.11 2.41
N GLU A 217 -10.83 -0.72 3.64
CA GLU A 217 -10.43 0.58 4.16
C GLU A 217 -9.01 0.52 4.73
N LYS A 218 -8.19 1.47 4.27
CA LYS A 218 -6.87 1.75 4.83
C LYS A 218 -6.89 3.13 5.43
N TRP A 219 -6.34 3.29 6.62
CA TRP A 219 -6.34 4.57 7.32
C TRP A 219 -4.99 5.24 7.23
N SER A 220 -4.99 6.52 6.88
CA SER A 220 -3.78 7.32 6.77
C SER A 220 -3.65 8.26 7.96
N LEU A 221 -2.42 8.44 8.42
CA LEU A 221 -2.08 9.42 9.46
C LEU A 221 -0.73 10.07 9.17
N THR A 222 -0.59 11.32 9.62
CA THR A 222 0.67 12.05 9.55
C THR A 222 1.29 12.13 10.93
N LEU A 223 2.47 11.56 11.06
CA LEU A 223 3.30 11.61 12.26
C LEU A 223 4.20 12.83 12.21
N ASN A 224 3.93 13.82 13.05
CA ASN A 224 4.83 14.96 13.22
C ASN A 224 5.78 14.70 14.37
N PHE A 225 7.09 14.75 14.12
CA PHE A 225 8.11 14.64 15.14
C PHE A 225 8.96 15.90 15.12
N LEU A 226 8.94 16.60 16.26
CA LEU A 226 9.71 17.82 16.50
C LEU A 226 10.90 17.48 17.39
N MET A 227 12.01 18.21 17.22
CA MET A 227 12.99 18.33 18.30
C MET A 227 12.30 18.95 19.51
N VAL A 228 11.82 18.13 20.43
CA VAL A 228 11.66 18.59 21.80
C VAL A 228 12.98 18.25 22.46
N PRO A 229 13.84 19.22 22.81
CA PRO A 229 15.03 18.92 23.57
C PRO A 229 14.60 18.17 24.83
N TYR A 230 15.17 16.98 25.01
CA TYR A 230 15.05 16.24 26.26
C TYR A 230 15.65 17.15 27.34
N LYS A 231 14.79 17.70 28.21
CA LYS A 231 15.23 18.44 29.39
C LYS A 231 15.55 17.47 30.50
#